data_AF-A0A9E0Q4U1-F1
#
_entry.id   AF-A0A9E0Q4U1-F1
#
_cell.length_a   1.000
_cell.length_b   1.000
_cell.length_c   1.000
_cell.angle_alpha   90.00
_cell.angle_beta   90.00
_cell.angle_gamma   90.00
#
_symmetry.space_group_name_H-M   'P 1'
#
loop_
_entity.id
_entity.type
_entity.pdbx_description
1 polymer ?
#
loop_
_entity_poly.entity_id
_entity_poly.type
_entity_poly.pdbx_seq_one_letter_code
_entity_poly.pdbx_strand_id
1 'polypeptide(L)'
;MYVPFFGLDREPFSIAPDPRFLFMSERHREALAHLLYGVGGGGGFVLLTGEIGAGKTTVCRCLLEQIPPHCAVAYIFNPRLTVAELLQTVCDEFGIAVPPRSPGETGVKAAVDALNAFLLRAHAEGRSAVLVIDEAQSLAPEVLEQLRLLTNLETAERKLLQIILIGQPELREMLARPDMEQLA
;
A
#
# COMPACT_ATOMS: atom_id res chain seq x y z
N MET A 1 -16.00 28.61 19.86
CA MET A 1 -17.31 29.13 20.30
C MET A 1 -18.33 28.01 20.53
N TYR A 2 -18.38 26.98 19.67
CA TYR A 2 -19.28 25.80 19.85
C TYR A 2 -18.85 24.82 20.95
N VAL A 3 -17.55 24.57 21.10
CA VAL A 3 -16.99 23.53 21.97
C VAL A 3 -17.39 23.71 23.46
N PRO A 4 -17.19 24.89 24.09
CA PRO A 4 -17.58 25.09 25.49
C PRO A 4 -19.09 25.16 25.69
N PHE A 5 -19.85 25.61 24.67
CA PHE A 5 -21.30 25.76 24.74
C PHE A 5 -22.01 24.39 24.80
N PHE A 6 -21.50 23.38 24.09
CA PHE A 6 -22.05 22.02 24.08
C PHE A 6 -21.35 21.07 25.07
N GLY A 7 -20.42 21.56 25.90
CA GLY A 7 -19.66 20.72 26.84
C GLY A 7 -18.79 19.67 26.16
N LEU A 8 -18.33 19.96 24.94
CA LEU A 8 -17.46 19.07 24.18
C LEU A 8 -16.00 19.36 24.55
N ASP A 9 -15.15 18.34 24.53
CA ASP A 9 -13.71 18.51 24.76
C ASP A 9 -12.97 19.03 23.51
N ARG A 10 -13.64 19.03 22.35
CA ARG A 10 -13.05 19.34 21.03
C ARG A 10 -14.12 19.64 19.99
N GLU A 11 -13.68 20.13 18.84
CA GLU A 11 -14.56 20.56 17.76
C GLU A 11 -15.33 19.37 17.15
N PRO A 12 -16.68 19.38 17.21
CA PRO A 12 -17.48 18.35 16.59
C PRO A 12 -17.48 18.50 15.06
N PHE A 13 -17.59 17.39 14.34
CA PHE A 13 -17.64 17.36 12.86
C PHE A 13 -16.38 17.85 12.14
N SER A 14 -15.20 17.66 12.75
CA SER A 14 -13.92 17.78 12.05
C SER A 14 -13.92 16.90 10.80
N ILE A 15 -13.56 17.49 9.65
CA ILE A 15 -13.36 16.75 8.38
C ILE A 15 -12.16 15.81 8.51
N ALA A 16 -11.18 16.16 9.34
CA ALA A 16 -10.03 15.31 9.62
C ALA A 16 -10.46 14.18 10.57
N PRO A 17 -10.32 12.89 10.16
CA PRO A 17 -10.71 11.76 10.99
C PRO A 17 -9.79 11.63 12.21
N ASP A 18 -10.38 11.59 13.41
CA ASP A 18 -9.69 11.33 14.68
C ASP A 18 -9.70 9.81 14.97
N PRO A 19 -8.53 9.14 15.04
CA PRO A 19 -8.41 7.69 15.26
C PRO A 19 -9.09 7.21 16.54
N ARG A 20 -9.28 8.09 17.54
CA ARG A 20 -9.86 7.72 18.84
C ARG A 20 -11.36 7.47 18.79
N PHE A 21 -12.06 7.95 17.76
CA PHE A 21 -13.50 7.75 17.59
C PHE A 21 -13.83 6.68 16.53
N LEU A 22 -12.86 5.85 16.22
CA LEU A 22 -12.95 4.87 15.16
C LEU A 22 -13.86 3.71 15.59
N PHE A 23 -15.07 3.66 15.02
CA PHE A 23 -15.99 2.54 15.23
C PHE A 23 -15.67 1.38 14.29
N MET A 24 -15.05 0.34 14.85
CA MET A 24 -14.80 -0.92 14.15
C MET A 24 -16.07 -1.77 14.09
N SER A 25 -16.87 -1.57 13.04
CA SER A 25 -17.91 -2.51 12.65
C SER A 25 -17.33 -3.92 12.46
N GLU A 26 -18.18 -4.94 12.54
CA GLU A 26 -17.76 -6.33 12.33
C GLU A 26 -17.07 -6.52 10.97
N ARG A 27 -17.64 -5.94 9.91
CA ARG A 27 -17.03 -5.91 8.57
C ARG A 27 -15.66 -5.24 8.52
N HIS A 28 -15.45 -4.15 9.27
CA HIS A 28 -14.14 -3.50 9.34
C HIS A 28 -13.10 -4.40 10.02
N ARG A 29 -13.49 -5.13 11.07
CA ARG A 29 -12.60 -6.06 11.77
C ARG A 29 -12.25 -7.26 10.91
N GLU A 30 -13.22 -7.82 10.19
CA GLU A 30 -12.99 -8.90 9.24
C GLU A 30 -12.01 -8.46 8.14
N ALA A 31 -12.26 -7.31 7.51
CA ALA A 31 -11.37 -6.75 6.50
C ALA A 31 -9.95 -6.56 7.05
N LEU A 32 -9.80 -5.96 8.23
CA LEU A 32 -8.50 -5.77 8.88
C LEU A 32 -7.80 -7.10 9.18
N ALA A 33 -8.52 -8.11 9.68
CA ALA A 33 -7.97 -9.43 9.96
C ALA A 33 -7.45 -10.09 8.67
N HIS A 34 -8.18 -9.97 7.56
CA HIS A 34 -7.72 -10.45 6.25
C HIS A 34 -6.46 -9.72 5.77
N LEU A 35 -6.39 -8.39 5.92
CA LEU A 35 -5.20 -7.61 5.57
C LEU A 35 -3.98 -8.04 6.40
N LEU A 36 -4.14 -8.17 7.73
CA LEU A 36 -3.07 -8.57 8.64
C LEU A 36 -2.59 -9.99 8.36
N TYR A 37 -3.50 -10.91 8.03
CA TYR A 37 -3.15 -12.26 7.61
C TYR A 37 -2.33 -12.24 6.32
N GLY A 38 -2.71 -11.40 5.35
CA GLY A 38 -1.97 -11.22 4.09
C GLY A 38 -0.55 -10.67 4.28
N VAL A 39 -0.33 -9.77 5.24
CA VAL A 39 1.00 -9.23 5.56
C VAL A 39 1.99 -10.32 6.03
N GLY A 40 1.49 -11.36 6.71
CA GLY A 40 2.32 -12.50 7.15
C GLY A 40 2.43 -13.64 6.12
N GLY A 41 1.55 -13.67 5.11
CA GLY A 41 1.34 -14.79 4.21
C GLY A 41 2.00 -14.63 2.84
N GLY A 42 3.33 -14.60 2.78
CA GLY A 42 4.06 -15.02 1.58
C GLY A 42 4.04 -14.10 0.34
N GLY A 43 3.64 -12.83 0.48
CA GLY A 43 3.73 -11.78 -0.55
C GLY A 43 2.74 -11.93 -1.72
N GLY A 44 2.68 -10.92 -2.60
CA GLY A 44 1.67 -10.84 -3.67
C GLY A 44 0.71 -9.67 -3.49
N PHE A 45 -0.53 -9.79 -3.97
CA PHE A 45 -1.56 -8.74 -3.89
C PHE A 45 -2.62 -9.06 -2.85
N VAL A 46 -3.04 -8.04 -2.10
CA VAL A 46 -4.24 -8.05 -1.28
C VAL A 46 -5.09 -6.85 -1.67
N LEU A 47 -6.39 -7.08 -1.87
CA LEU A 47 -7.32 -6.08 -2.36
C LEU A 47 -8.36 -5.73 -1.29
N LEU A 48 -8.49 -4.45 -0.97
CA LEU A 48 -9.60 -3.91 -0.17
C LEU A 48 -10.43 -2.94 -1.02
N THR A 49 -11.58 -3.41 -1.49
CA THR A 49 -12.55 -2.59 -2.23
C THR A 49 -13.78 -2.27 -1.42
N GLY A 50 -14.37 -1.11 -1.67
CA GLY A 50 -15.66 -0.71 -1.12
C GLY A 50 -16.09 0.64 -1.67
N GLU A 51 -17.38 0.95 -1.51
CA GLU A 51 -17.95 2.24 -1.94
C GLU A 51 -17.29 3.45 -1.26
N ILE A 52 -17.51 4.64 -1.81
CA ILE A 52 -17.10 5.89 -1.16
C ILE A 52 -17.77 5.98 0.22
N GLY A 53 -17.00 6.34 1.24
CA GLY A 53 -17.50 6.39 2.62
C GLY A 53 -17.60 5.05 3.35
N ALA A 54 -17.24 3.93 2.72
CA ALA A 54 -17.27 2.59 3.35
C ALA A 54 -16.18 2.34 4.41
N GLY A 55 -15.45 3.38 4.86
CA GLY A 55 -14.43 3.24 5.91
C GLY A 55 -13.11 2.60 5.45
N LYS A 56 -12.80 2.60 4.14
CA LYS A 56 -11.54 2.02 3.61
C LYS A 56 -10.29 2.65 4.23
N THR A 57 -10.19 3.98 4.22
CA THR A 57 -9.08 4.73 4.84
C THR A 57 -9.00 4.47 6.35
N THR A 58 -10.15 4.28 6.99
CA THR A 58 -10.27 3.93 8.41
C THR A 58 -9.62 2.56 8.69
N VAL A 59 -9.93 1.55 7.88
CA VAL A 59 -9.31 0.21 7.96
C VAL A 59 -7.81 0.28 7.65
N CYS A 60 -7.41 1.05 6.64
CA CYS A 60 -6.01 1.27 6.27
C CYS A 60 -5.19 1.84 7.43
N ARG A 61 -5.68 2.88 8.10
CA ARG A 61 -5.00 3.47 9.26
C ARG A 61 -4.80 2.46 10.39
N CYS A 62 -5.83 1.66 10.69
CA CYS A 62 -5.72 0.64 11.72
C CYS A 62 -4.81 -0.52 11.33
N LEU A 63 -4.73 -0.85 10.04
CA LEU A 63 -3.70 -1.74 9.53
C LEU A 63 -2.32 -1.17 9.84
N LEU A 64 -2.04 0.08 9.46
CA LEU A 64 -0.73 0.71 9.69
C LEU A 64 -0.35 0.77 11.19
N GLU A 65 -1.33 0.96 12.09
CA GLU A 65 -1.12 0.93 13.55
C GLU A 65 -0.85 -0.47 14.11
N GLN A 66 -1.32 -1.52 13.43
CA GLN A 66 -1.23 -2.92 13.88
C GLN A 66 -0.23 -3.76 13.07
N ILE A 67 0.37 -3.20 12.01
CA ILE A 67 1.40 -3.87 11.25
C ILE A 67 2.55 -4.24 12.20
N PRO A 68 3.04 -5.50 12.15
CA PRO A 68 4.12 -5.92 13.01
C PRO A 68 5.36 -5.03 12.86
N PRO A 69 6.10 -4.76 13.94
CA PRO A 69 7.25 -3.85 13.90
C PRO A 69 8.43 -4.36 13.07
N HIS A 70 8.42 -5.64 12.68
CA HIS A 70 9.41 -6.23 11.79
C HIS A 70 9.05 -6.04 10.30
N CYS A 71 7.94 -5.38 9.97
CA CYS A 71 7.58 -5.05 8.60
C CYS A 71 8.10 -3.66 8.23
N ALA A 72 8.78 -3.56 7.09
CA ALA A 72 8.99 -2.27 6.43
C ALA A 72 7.73 -1.91 5.65
N VAL A 73 7.21 -0.70 5.83
CA VAL A 73 5.97 -0.26 5.20
C VAL A 73 6.21 0.99 4.38
N ALA A 74 5.75 0.99 3.13
CA ALA A 74 5.64 2.16 2.28
C ALA A 74 4.16 2.47 2.03
N TYR A 75 3.74 3.73 2.18
CA TYR A 75 2.34 4.13 1.99
C TYR A 75 2.21 5.22 0.92
N ILE A 76 1.47 4.92 -0.14
CA ILE A 76 1.20 5.86 -1.24
C ILE A 76 -0.25 6.32 -1.16
N PHE A 77 -0.45 7.59 -0.81
CA PHE A 77 -1.77 8.21 -0.72
C PHE A 77 -2.27 8.78 -2.06
N ASN A 78 -1.37 9.28 -2.92
CA ASN A 78 -1.71 9.83 -4.23
C ASN A 78 -1.09 8.98 -5.35
N PRO A 79 -1.86 8.04 -5.93
CA PRO A 79 -1.33 7.12 -6.93
C PRO A 79 -1.34 7.66 -8.37
N ARG A 80 -1.68 8.94 -8.60
CA ARG A 80 -1.64 9.56 -9.95
C ARG A 80 -0.20 9.88 -10.37
N LEU A 81 0.59 8.82 -10.48
CA LEU A 81 2.01 8.83 -10.75
C LEU A 81 2.29 8.10 -12.06
N THR A 82 3.29 8.56 -12.79
CA THR A 82 3.90 7.76 -13.85
C THR A 82 4.67 6.58 -13.24
N VAL A 83 5.04 5.60 -14.07
CA VAL A 83 5.86 4.45 -13.64
C VAL A 83 7.16 4.90 -12.93
N ALA A 84 7.84 5.92 -13.47
CA ALA A 84 9.08 6.41 -12.89
C ALA A 84 8.85 7.09 -11.52
N GLU A 85 7.81 7.91 -11.41
CA GLU A 85 7.46 8.60 -10.16
C GLU A 85 6.98 7.61 -9.10
N LEU A 86 6.21 6.57 -9.47
CA LEU A 86 5.83 5.50 -8.56
C LEU A 86 7.08 4.85 -7.96
N LEU A 87 8.01 4.40 -8.80
CA LEU A 87 9.20 3.69 -8.33
C LEU A 87 10.09 4.56 -7.43
N GLN A 88 10.23 5.84 -7.76
CA GLN A 88 10.92 6.80 -6.90
C GLN A 88 10.21 6.96 -5.56
N THR A 89 8.88 7.16 -5.58
CA THR A 89 8.06 7.30 -4.37
C THR A 89 8.16 6.05 -3.49
N VAL A 90 8.14 4.85 -4.09
CA VAL A 90 8.33 3.59 -3.37
C VAL A 90 9.70 3.53 -2.71
N CYS A 91 10.76 3.94 -3.41
CA CYS A 91 12.10 3.98 -2.83
C CYS A 91 12.17 4.98 -1.68
N ASP A 92 11.61 6.17 -1.84
CA ASP A 92 11.61 7.23 -0.82
C ASP A 92 10.87 6.77 0.45
N GLU A 93 9.68 6.18 0.30
CA GLU A 93 8.86 5.67 1.41
C GLU A 93 9.53 4.51 2.16
N PHE A 94 10.28 3.64 1.46
CA PHE A 94 11.09 2.60 2.11
C PHE A 94 12.43 3.12 2.66
N GLY A 95 12.78 4.39 2.42
CA GLY A 95 14.06 4.98 2.84
C GLY A 95 15.27 4.46 2.04
N ILE A 96 15.06 4.09 0.78
CA ILE A 96 16.06 3.52 -0.12
C ILE A 96 16.75 4.66 -0.88
N ALA A 97 18.05 4.80 -0.67
CA ALA A 97 18.86 5.72 -1.46
C ALA A 97 19.09 5.15 -2.87
N VAL A 98 18.49 5.79 -3.88
CA VAL A 98 18.77 5.46 -5.29
C VAL A 98 20.02 6.22 -5.73
N PRO A 99 21.10 5.54 -6.15
CA PRO A 99 22.33 6.20 -6.54
C PRO A 99 22.13 7.14 -7.74
N PRO A 100 22.92 8.24 -7.83
CA PRO A 100 22.85 9.16 -8.93
C PRO A 100 23.18 8.46 -10.26
N ARG A 101 22.46 8.84 -11.30
CA ARG A 101 22.46 8.19 -12.62
C ARG A 101 23.85 8.09 -13.23
N SER A 102 24.20 6.91 -13.75
CA SER A 102 25.24 6.79 -14.76
C SER A 102 24.73 7.33 -16.11
N PRO A 103 25.58 7.90 -16.99
CA PRO A 103 25.16 8.32 -18.32
C PRO A 103 24.60 7.11 -19.11
N GLY A 104 23.30 7.13 -19.42
CA GLY A 104 22.62 6.08 -20.17
C GLY A 104 21.71 5.14 -19.36
N GLU A 105 21.69 5.22 -18.02
CA GLU A 105 20.74 4.46 -17.20
C GLU A 105 19.40 5.18 -17.07
N THR A 106 18.31 4.48 -17.37
CA THR A 106 16.95 4.96 -17.08
C THR A 106 16.71 4.93 -15.57
N GLY A 107 16.15 6.01 -15.01
CA GLY A 107 15.89 6.10 -13.57
C GLY A 107 15.00 4.98 -13.01
N VAL A 108 14.18 4.38 -13.88
CA VAL A 108 13.34 3.21 -13.57
C VAL A 108 14.19 2.00 -13.19
N LYS A 109 15.21 1.65 -13.99
CA LYS A 109 16.03 0.47 -13.73
C LYS A 109 16.80 0.59 -12.41
N ALA A 110 17.44 1.75 -12.20
CA ALA A 110 18.18 2.01 -10.96
C ALA A 110 17.29 1.92 -9.71
N ALA A 111 16.05 2.41 -9.78
CA ALA A 111 15.08 2.31 -8.69
C ALA A 111 14.65 0.85 -8.44
N VAL A 112 14.39 0.07 -9.51
CA VAL A 112 14.04 -1.36 -9.39
C VAL A 112 15.20 -2.16 -8.79
N ASP A 113 16.44 -1.92 -9.23
CA ASP A 113 17.62 -2.61 -8.72
C ASP A 113 17.85 -2.28 -7.23
N ALA A 114 17.70 -1.01 -6.85
CA ALA A 114 17.80 -0.58 -5.45
C ALA A 114 16.69 -1.18 -4.58
N LEU A 115 15.46 -1.22 -5.08
CA LEU A 115 14.32 -1.86 -4.41
C LEU A 115 14.57 -3.35 -4.22
N ASN A 116 15.00 -4.07 -5.26
CA ASN A 116 15.29 -5.50 -5.16
C ASN A 116 16.37 -5.80 -4.10
N ALA A 117 17.46 -5.02 -4.10
CA ALA A 117 18.51 -5.17 -3.09
C ALA A 117 18.00 -4.93 -1.66
N PHE A 118 17.16 -3.91 -1.47
CA PHE A 118 16.50 -3.65 -0.18
C PHE A 118 15.61 -4.81 0.24
N LEU A 119 14.78 -5.32 -0.67
CA LEU A 119 13.84 -6.41 -0.40
C LEU A 119 14.56 -7.71 0.00
N LEU A 120 15.64 -8.07 -0.71
CA LEU A 120 16.48 -9.21 -0.36
C LEU A 120 17.12 -9.05 1.03
N ARG A 121 17.61 -7.85 1.35
CA ARG A 121 18.18 -7.55 2.66
C ARG A 121 17.15 -7.63 3.77
N ALA A 122 15.97 -7.03 3.58
CA ALA A 122 14.88 -7.08 4.53
C ALA A 122 14.51 -8.55 4.81
N HIS A 123 14.37 -9.35 3.76
CA HIS A 123 14.07 -10.77 3.88
C HIS A 123 15.16 -11.56 4.64
N ALA A 124 16.43 -11.33 4.33
CA ALA A 124 17.55 -11.97 5.05
C ALA A 124 17.58 -11.61 6.56
N GLU A 125 17.07 -10.43 6.92
CA GLU A 125 16.91 -9.98 8.30
C GLU A 125 15.58 -10.45 8.94
N GLY A 126 14.78 -11.27 8.24
CA GLY A 126 13.48 -11.75 8.70
C GLY A 126 12.38 -10.68 8.67
N ARG A 127 12.59 -9.58 7.94
CA ARG A 127 11.64 -8.48 7.76
C ARG A 127 10.83 -8.66 6.49
N SER A 128 9.54 -8.34 6.56
CA SER A 128 8.64 -8.31 5.40
C SER A 128 8.51 -6.90 4.86
N ALA A 129 8.38 -6.71 3.55
CA ALA A 129 8.09 -5.42 2.95
C ALA A 129 6.63 -5.34 2.51
N VAL A 130 5.94 -4.27 2.91
CA VAL A 130 4.53 -4.02 2.59
C VAL A 130 4.41 -2.68 1.89
N LEU A 131 3.90 -2.68 0.67
CA LEU A 131 3.53 -1.48 -0.08
C LEU A 131 2.01 -1.32 -0.04
N VAL A 132 1.53 -0.25 0.56
CA VAL A 132 0.11 0.08 0.64
C VAL A 132 -0.19 1.23 -0.31
N ILE A 133 -1.15 1.05 -1.21
CA ILE A 133 -1.58 2.07 -2.17
C ILE A 133 -3.05 2.36 -1.96
N ASP A 134 -3.36 3.59 -1.56
CA ASP A 134 -4.72 4.08 -1.40
C ASP A 134 -5.24 4.69 -2.71
N GLU A 135 -6.57 4.74 -2.87
CA GLU A 135 -7.24 5.22 -4.09
C GLU A 135 -6.73 4.56 -5.39
N ALA A 136 -6.36 3.28 -5.33
CA ALA A 136 -5.67 2.54 -6.38
C ALA A 136 -6.46 2.41 -7.70
N GLN A 137 -7.77 2.65 -7.70
CA GLN A 137 -8.56 2.78 -8.94
C GLN A 137 -8.11 3.97 -9.81
N SER A 138 -7.34 4.91 -9.26
CA SER A 138 -6.78 6.05 -10.01
C SER A 138 -5.45 5.72 -10.71
N LEU A 139 -4.91 4.51 -10.53
CA LEU A 139 -3.67 4.08 -11.19
C LEU A 139 -3.90 3.90 -12.69
N ALA A 140 -2.92 4.32 -13.49
CA ALA A 140 -2.91 4.00 -14.92
C ALA A 140 -2.62 2.49 -15.13
N PRO A 141 -3.13 1.87 -16.20
CA PRO A 141 -2.90 0.45 -16.48
C PRO A 141 -1.42 0.05 -16.54
N GLU A 142 -0.58 0.90 -17.11
CA GLU A 142 0.89 0.69 -17.17
C GLU A 142 1.56 0.67 -15.79
N VAL A 143 1.00 1.39 -14.81
CA VAL A 143 1.49 1.43 -13.44
C VAL A 143 1.05 0.17 -12.68
N LEU A 144 -0.17 -0.30 -12.91
CA LEU A 144 -0.63 -1.60 -12.40
C LEU A 144 0.23 -2.75 -12.93
N GLU A 145 0.56 -2.73 -14.22
CA GLU A 145 1.48 -3.72 -14.81
C GLU A 145 2.86 -3.64 -14.16
N GLN A 146 3.38 -2.44 -13.91
CA GLN A 146 4.65 -2.30 -13.20
C GLN A 146 4.57 -2.87 -11.77
N LEU A 147 3.50 -2.61 -11.03
CA LEU A 147 3.29 -3.19 -9.70
C LEU A 147 3.26 -4.73 -9.76
N ARG A 148 2.64 -5.30 -10.80
CA ARG A 148 2.65 -6.75 -11.05
C ARG A 148 4.07 -7.27 -11.31
N LEU A 149 4.89 -6.55 -12.06
CA LEU A 149 6.29 -6.95 -12.27
C LEU A 149 7.10 -6.88 -10.97
N LEU A 150 6.81 -5.93 -10.07
CA LEU A 150 7.47 -5.84 -8.77
C LEU A 150 7.12 -7.01 -7.84
N THR A 151 5.94 -7.61 -7.95
CA THR A 151 5.62 -8.83 -7.18
C THR A 151 6.35 -10.07 -7.69
N ASN A 152 6.98 -10.02 -8.87
CA ASN A 152 7.89 -11.09 -9.31
C ASN A 152 9.27 -11.02 -8.64
N LEU A 153 9.53 -10.00 -7.80
CA LEU A 153 10.71 -9.98 -6.94
C LEU A 153 10.52 -11.01 -5.82
N GLU A 154 11.17 -12.15 -6.00
CA GLU A 154 11.03 -13.31 -5.12
C GLU A 154 12.35 -14.05 -4.92
N THR A 155 12.42 -14.82 -3.85
CA THR A 155 13.40 -15.90 -3.68
C THR A 155 12.81 -17.20 -4.24
N ALA A 156 13.61 -18.26 -4.28
CA ALA A 156 13.12 -19.59 -4.67
C ALA A 156 11.95 -20.10 -3.79
N GLU A 157 11.75 -19.52 -2.60
CA GLU A 157 10.78 -19.99 -1.62
C GLU A 157 9.65 -19.00 -1.35
N ARG A 158 9.87 -17.69 -1.56
CA ARG A 158 8.93 -16.63 -1.12
C ARG A 158 9.02 -15.37 -1.95
N LYS A 159 7.86 -14.76 -2.20
CA LYS A 159 7.75 -13.37 -2.66
C LYS A 159 8.33 -12.41 -1.62
N LEU A 160 8.98 -11.35 -2.08
CA LEU A 160 9.66 -10.40 -1.20
C LEU A 160 8.81 -9.16 -0.89
N LEU A 161 7.82 -8.85 -1.72
CA LEU A 161 6.98 -7.68 -1.60
C LEU A 161 5.49 -8.07 -1.50
N GLN A 162 4.83 -7.57 -0.46
CA GLN A 162 3.38 -7.59 -0.33
C GLN A 162 2.82 -6.25 -0.78
N ILE A 163 1.88 -6.25 -1.72
CA ILE A 163 1.17 -5.05 -2.17
C ILE A 163 -0.26 -5.10 -1.68
N ILE A 164 -0.72 -4.04 -1.03
CA ILE A 164 -2.09 -3.86 -0.57
C ILE A 164 -2.70 -2.72 -1.39
N LEU A 165 -3.68 -3.05 -2.23
CA LEU A 165 -4.40 -2.09 -3.04
C LEU A 165 -5.74 -1.78 -2.38
N ILE A 166 -5.97 -0.50 -2.12
CA ILE A 166 -7.20 -0.01 -1.49
C ILE A 166 -7.90 0.90 -2.50
N GLY A 167 -9.18 0.65 -2.76
CA GLY A 167 -9.88 1.42 -3.78
C GLY A 167 -11.38 1.18 -3.85
N GLN A 168 -11.99 1.74 -4.88
CA GLN A 168 -13.41 1.59 -5.19
C GLN A 168 -13.67 0.27 -5.96
N PRO A 169 -14.92 -0.22 -6.08
CA PRO A 169 -15.21 -1.51 -6.71
C PRO A 169 -14.67 -1.67 -8.14
N GLU A 170 -14.53 -0.57 -8.89
CA GLU A 170 -13.96 -0.52 -10.25
C GLU A 170 -12.53 -1.06 -10.29
N LEU A 171 -11.77 -0.93 -9.21
CA LEU A 171 -10.43 -1.53 -9.11
C LEU A 171 -10.47 -3.04 -9.30
N ARG A 172 -11.52 -3.71 -8.80
CA ARG A 172 -11.70 -5.16 -8.98
C ARG A 172 -11.93 -5.50 -10.45
N GLU A 173 -12.67 -4.67 -11.16
CA GLU A 173 -12.91 -4.84 -12.59
C GLU A 173 -11.63 -4.62 -13.40
N MET A 174 -10.82 -3.62 -13.03
CA MET A 174 -9.51 -3.36 -13.65
C MET A 174 -8.55 -4.54 -13.50
N LEU A 175 -8.49 -5.15 -12.30
CA LEU A 175 -7.62 -6.30 -12.02
C LEU A 175 -8.14 -7.60 -12.65
N ALA A 176 -9.44 -7.69 -12.93
CA ALA A 176 -10.06 -8.86 -13.55
C ALA A 176 -9.95 -8.91 -15.08
N ARG A 177 -9.29 -7.92 -15.71
CA ARG A 177 -9.14 -7.89 -17.17
C ARG A 177 -8.16 -8.98 -17.64
N PRO A 178 -8.34 -9.58 -18.83
CA PRO A 178 -7.50 -10.68 -19.32
C PRO A 178 -6.00 -10.33 -19.46
N ASP A 179 -5.71 -9.06 -19.76
CA ASP A 179 -4.36 -8.49 -19.78
C ASP A 179 -3.72 -8.41 -18.38
N MET A 180 -4.50 -8.65 -17.33
CA MET A 180 -4.13 -8.62 -15.91
C MET A 180 -4.42 -9.96 -15.20
N GLU A 181 -4.90 -11.00 -15.90
CA GLU A 181 -5.35 -12.29 -15.33
C GLU A 181 -4.26 -13.09 -14.57
N GLN A 182 -2.98 -12.72 -14.67
CA GLN A 182 -1.90 -13.33 -13.89
C GLN A 182 -1.86 -12.87 -12.41
N LEU A 183 -2.88 -12.12 -11.94
CA LEU A 183 -2.97 -11.54 -10.60
C LEU A 183 -3.73 -12.41 -9.56
N ALA A 184 -4.34 -13.54 -9.98
CA ALA A 184 -5.20 -14.38 -9.14
C ALA A 184 -4.54 -15.68 -8.68
#